data_AF-S7W9S1-F1
#
_entry.id   AF-S7W9S1-F1
#
_cell.length_a   1.000
_cell.length_b   1.000
_cell.length_c   1.000
_cell.angle_alpha   90.00
_cell.angle_beta   90.00
_cell.angle_gamma   90.00
#
_symmetry.space_group_name_H-M   'P 1'
#
loop_
_entity.id
_entity.type
_entity.pdbx_description
1 polymer ?
#
loop_
_entity_poly.entity_id
_entity_poly.type
_entity_poly.pdbx_seq_one_letter_code
_entity_poly.pdbx_strand_id
1 'polypeptide(L)' 'MIIHYIFVRSDIPIQSTGILLAQCSHASISSIYKFLNIEETINYLKDIENMRTIVKNVSIVQLILD' A
#
# COMPACT_ATOMS: atom_id res chain seq x y z
N MET A 1 13.60 0.90 -10.00
CA MET A 1 12.13 0.96 -9.99
C MET A 1 11.66 0.75 -8.56
N ILE A 2 10.98 1.75 -7.98
CA ILE A 2 10.45 1.69 -6.60
C ILE A 2 9.01 1.14 -6.68
N ILE A 3 8.68 0.18 -5.82
CA ILE A 3 7.35 -0.44 -5.78
C ILE A 3 6.70 -0.11 -4.44
N HIS A 4 5.46 0.38 -4.50
CA HIS A 4 4.65 0.62 -3.31
C HIS A 4 3.83 -0.64 -2.99
N TYR A 5 4.14 -1.30 -1.88
CA TYR A 5 3.39 -2.45 -1.43
C TYR A 5 2.28 -2.04 -0.46
N ILE A 6 1.09 -2.57 -0.67
CA ILE A 6 -0.05 -2.44 0.23
C ILE A 6 -0.45 -3.84 0.67
N PHE A 7 -0.36 -4.08 1.97
CA PHE A 7 -0.74 -5.35 2.56
C PHE A 7 -2.17 -5.30 3.09
N VAL A 8 -2.99 -6.25 2.65
CA VAL A 8 -4.39 -6.37 3.04
C VAL A 8 -4.55 -7.60 3.89
N ARG A 9 -5.21 -7.44 5.04
CA ARG A 9 -5.56 -8.54 5.93
C ARG A 9 -6.60 -9.45 5.29
N SER A 10 -6.21 -10.68 4.99
CA SER A 10 -7.09 -11.70 4.41
C SER A 10 -7.97 -12.42 5.45
N ASP A 11 -7.68 -12.22 6.73
CA ASP A 11 -8.38 -12.85 7.86
C ASP A 11 -9.63 -12.06 8.32
N ILE A 12 -9.86 -10.87 7.76
CA ILE A 12 -11.06 -10.08 8.05
C ILE A 12 -12.22 -10.62 7.19
N PRO A 13 -13.42 -10.85 7.78
CA PRO A 13 -14.59 -11.34 7.04
C PRO A 13 -14.94 -10.47 5.82
N ILE A 14 -15.59 -11.10 4.84
CA ILE A 14 -15.90 -10.61 3.49
C ILE A 14 -16.12 -9.08 3.48
N GLN A 15 -15.10 -8.37 3.02
CA GLN A 15 -15.19 -6.97 2.67
C GLN A 15 -15.66 -6.88 1.21
N SER A 16 -16.59 -5.98 0.92
CA SER A 16 -16.92 -5.69 -0.47
C SER A 16 -15.68 -5.14 -1.18
N THR A 17 -15.58 -5.34 -2.49
CA THR A 17 -14.47 -4.81 -3.30
C THR A 17 -14.30 -3.30 -3.11
N GLY A 18 -15.41 -2.57 -2.93
CA GLY A 18 -15.36 -1.12 -2.66
C GLY A 18 -14.69 -0.77 -1.33
N ILE A 19 -14.99 -1.52 -0.26
CA ILE A 19 -14.32 -1.33 1.04
C ILE A 19 -12.83 -1.61 0.90
N LEU A 20 -12.45 -2.69 0.21
CA LEU A 20 -11.06 -3.03 -0.02
C LEU A 20 -10.29 -1.92 -0.75
N LEU A 21 -10.87 -1.38 -1.83
CA LEU A 21 -10.27 -0.28 -2.59
C LEU A 21 -10.10 0.98 -1.74
N ALA A 22 -11.10 1.32 -0.92
CA ALA A 22 -11.03 2.45 -0.02
C ALA A 22 -9.90 2.28 1.00
N GLN A 23 -9.79 1.11 1.64
CA GLN A 23 -8.71 0.83 2.60
C GLN A 23 -7.33 0.88 1.94
N CYS A 24 -7.16 0.29 0.75
CA CYS A 24 -5.91 0.40 0.01
C CYS A 24 -5.56 1.86 -0.32
N SER A 25 -6.54 2.66 -0.74
CA SER A 25 -6.33 4.08 -1.04
C SER A 25 -5.92 4.88 0.20
N HIS A 26 -6.57 4.64 1.34
CA HIS A 26 -6.21 5.24 2.63
C HIS A 26 -4.81 4.85 3.09
N ALA A 27 -4.46 3.56 3.00
CA ALA A 27 -3.13 3.07 3.35
C ALA A 27 -2.06 3.70 2.44
N SER A 28 -2.33 3.77 1.13
CA SER A 28 -1.42 4.35 0.14
C SER A 28 -1.13 5.82 0.43
N ILE A 29 -2.17 6.63 0.61
CA ILE A 29 -1.97 8.06 0.84
C ILE A 29 -1.32 8.32 2.20
N SER A 30 -1.68 7.53 3.23
CA SER A 30 -1.09 7.64 4.55
C SER A 30 0.41 7.34 4.57
N SER A 31 0.87 6.28 3.88
CA SER A 31 2.29 5.95 3.78
C SER A 31 3.07 7.03 3.03
N ILE A 32 2.53 7.52 1.90
CA ILE A 32 3.13 8.59 1.11
C ILE A 32 3.30 9.86 1.94
N TYR A 33 2.25 10.31 2.63
CA TYR A 33 2.34 11.51 3.48
C TYR A 33 3.30 11.32 4.65
N LYS A 34 3.29 10.15 5.29
CA LYS A 34 4.19 9.84 6.41
C LYS A 34 5.66 9.94 6.00
N PHE A 35 6.00 9.58 4.77
CA PHE A 35 7.37 9.53 4.26
C PHE A 35 7.61 10.54 3.12
N LEU A 36 6.85 11.63 3.07
CA LEU A 36 6.83 12.58 1.94
C LEU A 36 8.20 13.19 1.61
N ASN A 37 9.05 13.35 2.63
CA ASN A 37 10.36 14.00 2.50
C ASN A 37 11.51 13.00 2.33
N ILE A 38 11.22 11.71 2.24
CA ILE A 38 12.22 10.67 2.01
C ILE A 38 12.48 10.55 0.51
N GLU A 39 13.75 10.42 0.12
CA GLU A 39 14.19 10.41 -1.27
C GLU A 39 13.48 9.33 -2.11
N GLU A 40 13.26 8.15 -1.54
CA GLU A 40 12.55 7.04 -2.17
C GLU A 40 11.11 7.41 -2.51
N THR A 41 10.38 8.04 -1.58
CA THR A 41 8.99 8.49 -1.82
C THR A 41 8.95 9.57 -2.90
N ILE A 42 9.89 10.53 -2.85
CA ILE A 42 9.99 11.60 -3.85
C ILE A 42 10.26 11.01 -5.23
N ASN A 43 11.19 10.05 -5.33
CA ASN A 43 11.54 9.40 -6.59
C ASN A 43 10.39 8.54 -7.12
N TYR A 44 9.66 7.84 -6.24
CA TYR A 44 8.46 7.10 -6.60
C TYR A 44 7.35 8.00 -7.16
N LEU A 45 7.12 9.18 -6.56
CA LEU A 45 6.09 10.13 -7.01
C LEU A 45 6.47 10.90 -8.28
N LYS A 46 7.77 11.10 -8.54
CA LYS A 46 8.27 11.77 -9.76
C LYS A 46 8.09 10.90 -11.01
N ASP A 47 8.18 9.57 -10.87
CA ASP A 47 8.14 8.61 -11.97
C ASP A 47 6.71 8.07 -12.21
N ILE A 48 5.78 8.95 -12.60
CA ILE A 48 4.36 8.61 -12.76
C ILE A 48 4.15 7.51 -13.80
N GLU A 49 4.90 7.53 -14.90
CA GLU A 49 4.76 6.56 -16.00
C GLU A 49 5.11 5.13 -15.59
N ASN A 50 6.05 4.97 -14.64
CA ASN A 50 6.45 3.66 -14.12
C ASN A 50 5.98 3.41 -12.68
N MET A 51 5.12 4.28 -12.15
CA MET A 51 4.61 4.18 -10.79
C MET A 51 3.80 2.90 -10.62
N ARG A 52 4.24 2.03 -9.70
CA ARG A 52 3.62 0.72 -9.49
C ARG A 52 3.25 0.50 -8.04
N THR A 53 2.00 0.13 -7.83
CA THR A 53 1.48 -0.29 -6.52
C THR A 53 1.04 -1.74 -6.60
N ILE A 54 1.49 -2.56 -5.66
CA ILE A 54 1.12 -3.98 -5.58
C ILE A 54 0.35 -4.21 -4.30
N VAL A 55 -0.89 -4.70 -4.45
CA VAL A 55 -1.74 -5.11 -3.33
C VAL A 55 -1.53 -6.60 -3.09
N LYS A 56 -1.15 -6.98 -1.87
CA LYS A 56 -0.92 -8.37 -1.48
C LYS A 56 -1.79 -8.73 -0.28
N ASN A 57 -2.48 -9.86 -0.38
CA ASN A 57 -3.21 -10.44 0.73
C ASN A 57 -2.24 -11.13 1.70
N VAL A 58 -2.36 -10.82 2.99
CA VAL A 58 -1.56 -11.40 4.07
C VAL A 58 -2.43 -11.74 5.26
N SER A 59 -2.07 -12.78 5.99
CA SER A 59 -2.64 -13.03 7.32
C SER A 59 -2.10 -12.04 8.34
N ILE A 60 -2.80 -11.83 9.45
CA ILE A 60 -2.33 -10.98 10.54
C ILE A 60 -0.94 -11.39 11.07
N VAL A 61 -0.64 -12.70 11.11
CA VAL A 61 0.65 -13.21 11.58
C VAL A 61 1.77 -12.79 10.64
N GLN A 62 1.55 -12.83 9.33
CA GLN A 62 2.53 -12.39 8.32
C GLN A 62 2.74 -10.87 8.39
N LEU A 63 1.66 -10.09 8.60
CA LEU A 63 1.76 -8.63 8.67
C LEU A 63 2.60 -8.11 9.85
N ILE A 64 2.68 -8.87 10.95
CA ILE A 64 3.42 -8.45 12.15
C ILE A 64 4.91 -8.84 12.05
N LEU A 65 5.24 -9.83 11.21
CA LEU A 65 6.59 -10.38 11.09
C LEU A 65 7.40 -9.76 9.93
N ASP A 66 6.73 -9.06 9.01
CA ASP A 66 7.31 -8.27 7.91
C ASP A 66 7.43 -6.78 8.30
#